data_AF-A0A955AB08-F1
#
_entry.id   AF-A0A955AB08-F1
#
_cell.length_a   1.000
_cell.length_b   1.000
_cell.length_c   1.000
_cell.angle_alpha   90.00
_cell.angle_beta   90.00
_cell.angle_gamma   90.00
#
_symmetry.space_group_name_H-M   'P 1'
#
loop_
_entity.id
_entity.type
_entity.pdbx_description
1 polymer ?
#
loop_
_entity_poly.entity_id
_entity_poly.type
_entity_poly.pdbx_seq_one_letter_code
_entity_poly.pdbx_strand_id
1 'polypeptide(L)'
;DIMYRNAKTNLAGQYSLYGSNGDAVLKVYEDNKQKPEAEVKRLMVAKVKELLQNNRRVSLHVTTAENYRLKNIIDIGVNSTQAAAGASFNKSKITEAFTKAERDGYINKFIDETHKSNNCWHVEIVPNAKPLPV
;
A
#
# COMPACT_ATOMS: atom_id res chain seq x y z
N ASP A 1 -11.73 4.67 3.83
CA ASP A 1 -11.67 5.41 5.11
C ASP A 1 -10.32 6.13 5.32
N ILE A 2 -9.19 5.44 5.20
CA ILE A 2 -7.83 6.03 5.33
C ILE A 2 -7.60 7.20 4.37
N MET A 3 -7.85 7.03 3.07
CA MET A 3 -7.62 8.08 2.07
C MET A 3 -8.42 9.36 2.38
N TYR A 4 -9.68 9.25 2.81
CA TYR A 4 -10.48 10.42 3.21
C TYR A 4 -9.85 11.15 4.40
N ARG A 5 -9.45 10.41 5.45
CA ARG A 5 -8.81 11.01 6.64
C ARG A 5 -7.52 11.73 6.26
N ASN A 6 -6.67 11.10 5.46
CA ASN A 6 -5.40 11.69 5.04
C ASN A 6 -5.61 12.91 4.12
N ALA A 7 -6.58 12.86 3.21
CA ALA A 7 -6.92 13.99 2.35
C ALA A 7 -7.45 15.19 3.17
N LYS A 8 -8.23 14.92 4.22
CA LYS A 8 -8.71 15.95 5.16
C LYS A 8 -7.56 16.59 5.95
N THR A 9 -6.53 15.84 6.29
CA THR A 9 -5.35 16.36 6.99
C THR A 9 -4.41 17.11 6.05
N ASN A 10 -4.10 16.57 4.87
CA ASN A 10 -3.18 17.18 3.91
C ASN A 10 -3.47 16.70 2.48
N LEU A 11 -4.42 17.35 1.80
CA LEU A 11 -4.80 17.01 0.44
C LEU A 11 -3.64 17.12 -0.55
N ALA A 12 -2.87 18.21 -0.51
CA ALA A 12 -1.75 18.43 -1.43
C ALA A 12 -0.71 17.31 -1.33
N GLY A 13 -0.41 16.86 -0.10
CA GLY A 13 0.49 15.74 0.13
C GLY A 13 -0.07 14.38 -0.28
N GLN A 14 -1.38 14.23 -0.50
CA GLN A 14 -1.93 12.98 -1.02
C GLN A 14 -1.79 12.86 -2.55
N TYR A 15 -1.85 13.98 -3.28
CA TYR A 15 -1.66 13.98 -4.74
C TYR A 15 -0.26 13.49 -5.15
N SER A 16 0.75 13.66 -4.30
CA SER A 16 2.09 13.12 -4.56
C SER A 16 2.24 11.62 -4.26
N LEU A 17 1.24 10.98 -3.65
CA LEU A 17 1.35 9.59 -3.17
C LEU A 17 0.62 8.58 -4.05
N TYR A 18 -0.61 8.88 -4.49
CA TYR A 18 -1.48 7.87 -5.09
C TYR A 18 -1.45 7.83 -6.64
N GLY A 19 -0.77 8.78 -7.28
CA GLY A 19 -0.70 8.90 -8.73
C GLY A 19 -2.07 9.11 -9.39
N SER A 20 -2.10 9.08 -10.72
CA SER A 20 -3.24 9.59 -11.51
C SER A 20 -4.62 8.98 -11.18
N ASN A 21 -4.68 7.71 -10.80
CA ASN A 21 -5.94 7.08 -10.40
C ASN A 21 -6.38 7.52 -9.00
N GLY A 22 -5.44 7.69 -8.07
CA GLY A 22 -5.74 8.27 -6.77
C GLY A 22 -6.09 9.74 -6.86
N ASP A 23 -5.42 10.49 -7.72
CA ASP A 23 -5.71 11.90 -7.99
C ASP A 23 -7.17 12.08 -8.43
N ALA A 24 -7.70 11.17 -9.25
CA ALA A 24 -9.11 11.20 -9.63
C ALA A 24 -10.07 11.02 -8.43
N VAL A 25 -9.69 10.23 -7.42
CA VAL A 25 -10.47 10.06 -6.19
C VAL A 25 -10.28 11.25 -5.24
N LEU A 26 -9.07 11.80 -5.16
CA LEU A 26 -8.76 13.00 -4.38
C LEU A 26 -9.47 14.24 -4.94
N LYS A 27 -9.65 14.32 -6.26
CA LYS A 27 -10.45 15.37 -6.90
C LYS A 27 -11.92 15.28 -6.50
N VAL A 28 -12.47 14.06 -6.41
CA VAL A 28 -13.83 13.86 -5.88
C VAL A 28 -13.95 14.36 -4.44
N TYR A 29 -12.94 14.10 -3.60
CA TYR A 29 -12.89 14.66 -2.26
C TYR A 29 -12.84 16.20 -2.31
N GLU A 30 -11.93 16.77 -3.08
CA GLU A 30 -11.72 18.21 -3.19
C GLU A 30 -12.99 18.96 -3.60
N ASP A 31 -13.71 18.43 -4.59
CA ASP A 31 -14.93 19.02 -5.13
C ASP A 31 -16.14 18.90 -4.19
N ASN A 32 -16.08 17.98 -3.22
CA ASN A 32 -17.21 17.66 -2.36
C ASN A 32 -16.93 17.86 -0.87
N LYS A 33 -15.73 18.34 -0.46
CA LYS A 33 -15.29 18.41 0.94
C LYS A 33 -16.17 19.24 1.88
N GLN A 34 -17.09 20.06 1.34
CA GLN A 34 -18.08 20.82 2.11
C GLN A 34 -19.37 20.04 2.43
N LYS A 35 -19.56 18.88 1.80
CA LYS A 35 -20.71 17.99 2.05
C LYS A 35 -20.52 17.16 3.33
N PRO A 36 -21.59 16.53 3.85
CA PRO A 36 -21.48 15.61 4.96
C PRO A 36 -20.47 14.48 4.67
N GLU A 37 -19.67 14.13 5.68
CA GLU A 37 -18.60 13.13 5.57
C GLU A 37 -19.04 11.81 4.92
N ALA A 38 -20.21 11.31 5.33
CA ALA A 38 -20.77 10.08 4.78
C ALA A 38 -21.03 10.17 3.27
N GLU A 39 -21.48 11.32 2.78
CA GLU A 39 -21.72 11.54 1.36
C GLU A 39 -20.41 11.62 0.58
N VAL A 40 -19.41 12.35 1.09
CA VAL A 40 -18.08 12.43 0.46
C VAL A 40 -17.45 11.04 0.36
N LYS A 41 -17.47 10.27 1.46
CA LYS A 41 -16.96 8.89 1.45
C LYS A 41 -17.69 8.01 0.43
N ARG A 42 -19.01 8.13 0.31
CA ARG A 42 -19.80 7.41 -0.69
C ARG A 42 -19.37 7.75 -2.11
N LEU A 43 -19.16 9.02 -2.42
CA LEU A 43 -18.70 9.48 -3.74
C LEU A 43 -17.29 8.98 -4.06
N MET A 44 -16.36 9.05 -3.10
CA MET A 44 -15.02 8.51 -3.26
C MET A 44 -15.03 7.00 -3.52
N VAL A 45 -15.83 6.24 -2.77
CA VAL A 45 -15.99 4.79 -2.98
C VAL A 45 -16.58 4.48 -4.36
N ALA A 46 -17.55 5.27 -4.82
CA ALA A 46 -18.12 5.11 -6.16
C ALA A 46 -17.06 5.31 -7.24
N LYS A 47 -16.20 6.34 -7.12
CA LYS A 47 -15.10 6.57 -8.06
C LYS A 47 -14.07 5.45 -8.04
N VAL A 48 -13.72 4.92 -6.87
CA VAL A 48 -12.81 3.75 -6.76
C VAL A 48 -13.40 2.54 -7.50
N LYS A 49 -14.69 2.26 -7.35
CA LYS A 49 -15.36 1.15 -8.03
C LYS A 49 -15.42 1.34 -9.55
N GLU A 50 -15.72 2.55 -10.02
CA GLU A 50 -15.71 2.92 -11.44
C GLU A 50 -14.31 2.73 -12.06
N LEU A 51 -13.26 3.20 -11.38
CA LEU A 51 -11.89 3.01 -11.85
C LEU A 51 -11.53 1.52 -11.91
N LEU A 52 -11.94 0.74 -10.90
CA LEU A 52 -11.68 -0.69 -10.83
C LEU A 52 -12.36 -1.47 -11.96
N GLN A 53 -13.59 -1.10 -12.35
CA GLN A 53 -14.29 -1.68 -13.51
C GLN A 53 -13.52 -1.49 -14.82
N ASN A 54 -12.72 -0.43 -14.92
CA ASN A 54 -11.87 -0.14 -16.06
C ASN A 54 -10.42 -0.64 -15.87
N ASN A 55 -10.20 -1.58 -14.93
CA ASN A 55 -8.90 -2.12 -14.56
C ASN A 55 -7.87 -1.06 -14.09
N ARG A 56 -8.35 0.12 -13.68
CA ARG A 56 -7.54 1.23 -13.16
C ARG A 56 -7.56 1.20 -11.65
N ARG A 57 -6.47 0.77 -11.04
CA ARG A 57 -6.39 0.57 -9.58
C ARG A 57 -5.88 1.83 -8.88
N VAL A 58 -6.46 2.11 -7.72
CA VAL A 58 -6.09 3.23 -6.84
C VAL A 58 -5.12 2.77 -5.73
N SER A 59 -5.23 1.50 -5.32
CA SER A 59 -4.35 0.89 -4.33
C SER A 59 -4.08 -0.55 -4.72
N LEU A 60 -2.88 -1.02 -4.41
CA LEU A 60 -2.51 -2.41 -4.58
C LEU A 60 -3.17 -3.33 -3.54
N HIS A 61 -3.55 -2.79 -2.37
CA HIS A 61 -4.18 -3.54 -1.28
C HIS A 61 -5.72 -3.60 -1.39
N VAL A 62 -6.32 -2.69 -2.16
CA VAL A 62 -7.78 -2.63 -2.37
C VAL A 62 -8.07 -2.95 -3.84
N THR A 63 -8.26 -4.23 -4.12
CA THR A 63 -8.37 -4.73 -5.49
C THR A 63 -9.38 -5.87 -5.61
N THR A 64 -9.64 -6.34 -6.85
CA THR A 64 -10.50 -7.50 -7.09
C THR A 64 -9.85 -8.78 -6.58
N ALA A 65 -10.65 -9.80 -6.24
CA ALA A 65 -10.14 -11.11 -5.84
C ALA A 65 -9.20 -11.72 -6.91
N GLU A 66 -9.49 -11.50 -8.19
CA GLU A 66 -8.63 -11.91 -9.29
C GLU A 66 -7.24 -11.26 -9.22
N ASN A 67 -7.18 -9.94 -9.07
CA ASN A 67 -5.91 -9.23 -8.95
C ASN A 67 -5.15 -9.58 -7.66
N TYR A 68 -5.88 -9.81 -6.56
CA TYR A 68 -5.30 -10.24 -5.29
C TYR A 68 -4.60 -11.60 -5.41
N ARG A 69 -5.09 -12.51 -6.26
CA ARG A 69 -4.44 -13.81 -6.50
C ARG A 69 -3.10 -13.72 -7.22
N LEU A 70 -2.82 -12.62 -7.91
CA LEU A 70 -1.60 -12.46 -8.69
C LEU A 70 -0.39 -12.08 -7.83
N LYS A 71 -0.63 -11.38 -6.71
CA LYS A 71 0.43 -10.86 -5.84
C LYS A 71 -0.06 -10.82 -4.39
N ASN A 72 0.78 -11.33 -3.47
CA ASN A 72 0.67 -10.99 -2.07
C ASN A 72 1.52 -9.75 -1.80
N ILE A 73 0.92 -8.75 -1.16
CA ILE A 73 1.58 -7.49 -0.86
C ILE A 73 1.47 -7.28 0.64
N ILE A 74 2.63 -7.21 1.29
CA ILE A 74 2.72 -7.24 2.74
C ILE A 74 3.57 -6.05 3.19
N ASP A 75 2.98 -5.24 4.06
CA ASP A 75 3.72 -4.24 4.81
C ASP A 75 4.09 -4.82 6.18
N ILE A 76 5.39 -4.96 6.43
CA ILE A 76 5.93 -5.46 7.69
C ILE A 76 6.35 -4.26 8.53
N GLY A 77 5.57 -3.95 9.57
CA GLY A 77 5.78 -2.78 10.41
C GLY A 77 7.03 -2.88 11.28
N VAL A 78 7.91 -1.88 11.24
CA VAL A 78 9.16 -1.87 12.02
C VAL A 78 8.88 -1.97 13.51
N ASN A 79 7.90 -1.21 14.01
CA ASN A 79 7.58 -1.15 15.43
C ASN A 79 7.02 -2.48 15.97
N SER A 80 6.16 -3.16 15.20
CA SER A 80 5.61 -4.45 15.60
C SER A 80 6.69 -5.54 15.57
N THR A 81 7.56 -5.52 14.56
CA THR A 81 8.72 -6.42 14.51
C THR A 81 9.68 -6.18 15.67
N GLN A 82 9.97 -4.92 16.01
CA GLN A 82 10.82 -4.59 17.16
C GLN A 82 10.21 -5.05 18.48
N ALA A 83 8.92 -4.79 18.70
CA ALA A 83 8.22 -5.22 19.91
C ALA A 83 8.25 -6.75 20.07
N ALA A 84 8.08 -7.51 18.98
CA ALA A 84 8.12 -8.96 19.01
C ALA A 84 9.53 -9.54 19.19
N ALA A 85 10.54 -8.94 18.55
CA ALA A 85 11.93 -9.42 18.58
C ALA A 85 12.69 -9.01 19.86
N GLY A 86 12.26 -7.94 20.53
CA GLY A 86 12.90 -7.41 21.74
C GLY A 86 14.38 -7.10 21.50
N ALA A 87 15.25 -7.63 22.37
CA ALA A 87 16.70 -7.40 22.30
C ALA A 87 17.38 -7.94 21.02
N SER A 88 16.73 -8.87 20.31
CA SER A 88 17.27 -9.43 19.06
C SER A 88 16.99 -8.58 17.82
N PHE A 89 16.22 -7.50 17.97
CA PHE A 89 15.84 -6.64 16.86
C PHE A 89 17.07 -6.00 16.20
N ASN A 90 17.19 -6.17 14.87
CA ASN A 90 18.20 -5.50 14.07
C ASN A 90 17.61 -5.09 12.72
N LYS A 91 17.26 -3.80 12.61
CA LYS A 91 16.66 -3.21 11.41
C LYS A 91 17.51 -3.45 10.15
N SER A 92 18.83 -3.25 10.24
CA SER A 92 19.74 -3.39 9.10
C SER A 92 19.78 -4.82 8.57
N LYS A 93 19.92 -5.81 9.46
CA LYS A 93 19.92 -7.23 9.07
C LYS A 93 18.61 -7.68 8.43
N ILE A 94 17.47 -7.15 8.91
CA ILE A 94 16.16 -7.44 8.32
C ILE A 94 16.06 -6.83 6.92
N THR A 95 16.45 -5.55 6.75
CA THR A 95 16.52 -4.90 5.43
C THR A 95 17.42 -5.69 4.47
N GLU A 96 18.58 -6.13 4.92
CA GLU A 96 19.52 -6.93 4.12
C GLU A 96 18.92 -8.29 3.72
N ALA A 97 18.19 -8.95 4.63
CA ALA A 97 17.51 -10.20 4.34
C ALA A 97 16.45 -10.05 3.24
N PHE A 98 15.63 -8.98 3.27
CA PHE A 98 14.66 -8.70 2.20
C PHE A 98 15.34 -8.33 0.89
N THR A 99 16.40 -7.53 0.94
CA THR A 99 17.21 -7.19 -0.24
C THR A 99 17.79 -8.45 -0.89
N LYS A 100 18.31 -9.38 -0.07
CA LYS A 100 18.79 -10.67 -0.55
C LYS A 100 17.67 -11.52 -1.12
N ALA A 101 16.50 -11.56 -0.47
CA ALA A 101 15.36 -12.32 -0.95
C ALA A 101 14.86 -11.82 -2.33
N GLU A 102 14.89 -10.50 -2.56
CA GLU A 102 14.55 -9.90 -3.86
C GLU A 102 15.58 -10.29 -4.92
N ARG A 103 16.87 -10.08 -4.61
CA ARG A 103 17.97 -10.43 -5.51
C ARG A 103 17.98 -11.91 -5.89
N ASP A 104 17.68 -12.77 -4.93
CA ASP A 104 17.61 -14.21 -5.15
C ASP A 104 16.31 -14.62 -5.88
N GLY A 105 15.34 -13.73 -6.05
CA GLY A 105 14.08 -14.00 -6.74
C GLY A 105 13.01 -14.70 -5.89
N TYR A 106 13.14 -14.70 -4.56
CA TYR A 106 12.09 -15.21 -3.66
C TYR A 106 10.94 -14.21 -3.48
N ILE A 107 11.23 -12.91 -3.62
CA ILE A 107 10.22 -11.85 -3.68
C ILE A 107 10.42 -11.06 -4.97
N ASN A 108 9.34 -10.55 -5.54
CA ASN A 108 9.38 -9.84 -6.82
C ASN A 108 9.78 -8.38 -6.68
N LYS A 109 9.46 -7.79 -5.53
CA LYS A 109 9.79 -6.41 -5.24
C LYS A 109 9.96 -6.19 -3.75
N PHE A 110 10.96 -5.41 -3.39
CA PHE A 110 11.18 -4.89 -2.05
C PHE A 110 11.30 -3.36 -2.11
N ILE A 111 10.64 -2.68 -1.16
CA ILE A 111 10.77 -1.24 -0.97
C ILE A 111 11.03 -0.98 0.52
N ASP A 112 12.17 -0.36 0.81
CA ASP A 112 12.47 0.11 2.16
C ASP A 112 11.71 1.42 2.43
N GLU A 113 10.63 1.32 3.22
CA GLU A 113 9.85 2.46 3.69
C GLU A 113 10.07 2.77 5.17
N THR A 114 11.13 2.21 5.76
CA THR A 114 11.43 2.34 7.20
C THR A 114 11.91 3.72 7.61
N HIS A 115 12.09 4.62 6.63
CA HIS A 115 12.42 6.03 6.80
C HIS A 115 11.28 6.96 6.35
N LYS A 116 10.12 6.39 5.98
CA LYS A 116 8.91 7.11 5.56
C LYS A 116 7.85 7.04 6.64
N SER A 117 6.74 7.75 6.43
CA SER A 117 5.59 7.79 7.35
C SER A 117 5.00 6.42 7.67
N ASN A 118 5.05 5.46 6.74
CA ASN A 118 4.53 4.11 6.93
C ASN A 118 5.40 3.27 7.88
N ASN A 119 6.70 3.60 7.98
CA ASN A 119 7.69 2.92 8.83
C ASN A 119 7.60 1.38 8.74
N CYS A 120 7.72 0.87 7.51
CA CYS A 120 7.58 -0.55 7.19
C CYS A 120 8.59 -1.03 6.14
N TRP A 121 8.70 -2.34 6.02
CA TRP A 121 9.26 -3.01 4.86
C TRP A 121 8.12 -3.46 3.97
N HIS A 122 8.06 -2.98 2.73
CA HIS A 122 7.05 -3.36 1.76
C HIS A 122 7.59 -4.48 0.87
N VAL A 123 6.91 -5.62 0.83
CA VAL A 123 7.27 -6.76 -0.01
C VAL A 123 6.12 -7.17 -0.94
N GLU A 124 6.44 -7.39 -2.21
CA GLU A 124 5.53 -7.97 -3.20
C GLU A 124 6.01 -9.38 -3.56
N ILE A 125 5.13 -10.38 -3.40
CA ILE A 125 5.39 -11.79 -3.66
C ILE A 125 4.41 -12.28 -4.74
N VAL A 126 4.92 -12.78 -5.86
CA VAL A 126 4.14 -13.54 -6.83
C VAL A 126 4.12 -15.00 -6.38
N PRO A 127 2.94 -15.57 -6.06
CA PRO A 127 2.83 -16.95 -5.62
C PRO A 127 3.51 -17.91 -6.62
N ASN A 128 4.33 -18.83 -6.11
CA ASN A 128 5.01 -19.87 -6.90
C ASN A 128 5.91 -19.35 -8.04
N ALA A 129 6.35 -18.09 -8.01
CA ALA A 129 7.24 -17.54 -9.04
C ALA A 129 8.64 -18.20 -9.03
N LYS A 130 9.09 -18.61 -7.85
CA LYS A 130 10.34 -19.36 -7.66
C LYS A 130 10.05 -20.64 -6.87
N PRO A 131 10.52 -21.82 -7.35
CA PRO A 131 10.45 -23.05 -6.57
C PRO A 131 11.21 -22.89 -5.26
N LEU A 132 10.60 -23.31 -4.16
CA LEU A 132 11.31 -23.41 -2.89
C LEU A 132 12.17 -24.67 -2.92
N PRO A 133 13.43 -24.61 -2.46
CA PRO A 133 14.23 -25.81 -2.28
C PRO A 133 13.48 -26.78 -1.35
N VAL A 134 13.50 -28.06 -1.71
CA VAL A 134 12.96 -29.15 -0.90
C VAL A 134 14.01 -29.61 0.09
#